data_AF-A0A3B9K454-F1
#
_entry.id   AF-A0A3B9K454-F1
#
_cell.length_a   1.000
_cell.length_b   1.000
_cell.length_c   1.000
_cell.angle_alpha   90.00
_cell.angle_beta   90.00
_cell.angle_gamma   90.00
#
_symmetry.space_group_name_H-M   'P 1'
#
loop_
_entity.id
_entity.type
_entity.pdbx_description
1 polymer ?
#
loop_
_entity_poly.entity_id
_entity_poly.type
_entity_poly.pdbx_seq_one_letter_code
_entity_poly.pdbx_strand_id
1 'polypeptide(L)'
;DDPRNPAVIADNVGDNVGDCAGMAADLFETYAVTVVASMLLASIFFPGSDSIMVYPLLIGAVCILSSILGTFFVKLGKNKNIMNALYKGLIVSAFSSGILIYYATDYLLGIETMIAESQISGGDLLMCSFTGLVVTGLIVWITEYYTGTNHRPVQSVSKSSTTGHATNIIQGLAISMESTVLPVLVICAGIVFAYANAGLFGISIAATTMLALAGMVVA
;
A
#
# COMPACT_ATOMS: atom_id res chain seq x y z
N ASP A 1 -2.98 30.93 -2.42
CA ASP A 1 -2.39 31.56 -1.21
C ASP A 1 -1.97 33.01 -1.40
N ASP A 2 -2.87 33.89 -1.85
CA ASP A 2 -2.58 35.33 -1.85
C ASP A 2 -2.70 35.88 -0.41
N PRO A 3 -1.69 36.60 0.13
CA PRO A 3 -1.70 37.06 1.52
C PRO A 3 -2.84 38.03 1.86
N ARG A 4 -3.56 38.57 0.85
CA ARG A 4 -4.72 39.43 1.05
C ARG A 4 -6.00 38.65 1.35
N ASN A 5 -6.04 37.35 1.08
CA ASN A 5 -7.21 36.52 1.34
C ASN A 5 -7.18 36.03 2.81
N PRO A 6 -8.17 36.41 3.64
CA PRO A 6 -8.19 36.04 5.06
C PRO A 6 -8.32 34.53 5.30
N ALA A 7 -8.72 33.75 4.30
CA ALA A 7 -8.84 32.30 4.40
C ALA A 7 -7.50 31.56 4.28
N VAL A 8 -6.41 32.19 3.81
CA VAL A 8 -5.15 31.49 3.49
C VAL A 8 -4.48 30.89 4.73
N ILE A 9 -4.60 31.54 5.89
CA ILE A 9 -4.11 30.95 7.14
C ILE A 9 -4.89 29.69 7.48
N ALA A 10 -6.21 29.71 7.33
CA ALA A 10 -7.05 28.55 7.60
C ALA A 10 -6.78 27.40 6.62
N ASP A 11 -6.52 27.70 5.35
CA ASP A 11 -6.16 26.73 4.31
C ASP A 11 -4.87 25.99 4.67
N ASN A 12 -3.79 26.73 4.96
CA ASN A 12 -2.49 26.14 5.34
C ASN A 12 -2.55 25.41 6.69
N VAL A 13 -3.37 25.87 7.64
CA VAL A 13 -3.64 25.12 8.88
C VAL A 13 -4.40 23.83 8.56
N GLY A 14 -5.37 23.90 7.63
CA GLY A 14 -6.14 22.76 7.13
C GLY A 14 -5.24 21.65 6.58
N ASP A 15 -4.25 21.99 5.76
CA ASP A 15 -3.29 21.01 5.22
C ASP A 15 -2.56 20.23 6.34
N ASN A 16 -2.19 20.92 7.42
CA ASN A 16 -1.50 20.27 8.54
C ASN A 16 -2.45 19.42 9.42
N VAL A 17 -3.68 19.90 9.62
CA VAL A 17 -4.65 19.23 10.51
C VAL A 17 -5.33 18.06 9.81
N GLY A 18 -5.73 18.22 8.56
CA GLY A 18 -6.38 17.19 7.75
C GLY A 18 -5.37 16.27 7.09
N ASP A 19 -4.61 16.82 6.14
CA ASP A 19 -3.82 16.01 5.21
C ASP A 19 -2.59 15.39 5.87
N CYS A 20 -2.02 16.03 6.89
CA CYS A 20 -0.92 15.43 7.68
C CYS A 20 -1.45 14.62 8.88
N ALA A 21 -2.07 15.27 9.87
CA ALA A 21 -2.44 14.61 11.11
C ALA A 21 -3.57 13.58 10.92
N GLY A 22 -4.58 13.91 10.11
CA GLY A 22 -5.69 13.01 9.80
C GLY A 22 -5.24 11.78 9.02
N MET A 23 -4.47 11.96 7.94
CA MET A 23 -3.94 10.84 7.14
C MET A 23 -3.05 9.91 7.99
N ALA A 24 -2.19 10.46 8.84
CA ALA A 24 -1.32 9.66 9.71
C ALA A 24 -2.13 8.81 10.71
N ALA A 25 -3.21 9.36 11.27
CA ALA A 25 -4.10 8.63 12.17
C ALA A 25 -4.88 7.52 11.45
N ASP A 26 -5.42 7.80 10.25
CA ASP A 26 -6.14 6.84 9.42
C ASP A 26 -5.27 5.63 9.03
N LEU A 27 -4.03 5.91 8.62
CA LEU A 27 -3.06 4.85 8.29
C LEU A 27 -2.61 4.07 9.53
N PHE A 28 -2.44 4.72 10.68
CA PHE A 28 -2.12 4.03 11.93
C PHE A 28 -3.24 3.08 12.36
N GLU A 29 -4.50 3.52 12.30
CA GLU A 29 -5.66 2.68 12.61
C GLU A 29 -5.71 1.48 11.66
N THR A 30 -5.63 1.73 10.35
CA THR A 30 -5.68 0.68 9.33
C THR A 30 -4.54 -0.34 9.53
N TYR A 31 -3.33 0.13 9.84
CA TYR A 31 -2.17 -0.72 10.14
C TYR A 31 -2.40 -1.57 11.41
N ALA A 32 -2.79 -0.94 12.52
CA ALA A 32 -2.98 -1.62 13.79
C ALA A 32 -4.13 -2.66 13.72
N VAL A 33 -5.27 -2.28 13.14
CA VAL A 33 -6.44 -3.16 12.99
C VAL A 33 -6.10 -4.36 12.11
N THR A 34 -5.39 -4.16 10.99
CA THR A 34 -5.03 -5.25 10.07
C THR A 34 -4.05 -6.24 10.69
N VAL A 35 -3.03 -5.74 11.41
CA VAL A 35 -2.05 -6.60 12.10
C VAL A 35 -2.74 -7.39 13.21
N VAL A 36 -3.53 -6.74 14.07
CA VAL A 36 -4.26 -7.41 15.16
C VAL A 36 -5.24 -8.44 14.63
N ALA A 37 -5.97 -8.14 13.55
CA ALA A 37 -6.88 -9.08 12.89
C ALA A 37 -6.12 -10.31 12.36
N SER A 38 -4.93 -10.11 11.76
CA SER A 38 -4.08 -11.20 11.28
C SER A 38 -3.57 -12.08 12.42
N MET A 39 -3.17 -11.47 13.55
CA MET A 39 -2.77 -12.20 14.76
C MET A 39 -3.94 -12.99 15.37
N LEU A 40 -5.14 -12.43 15.36
CA LEU A 40 -6.35 -13.10 15.83
C LEU A 40 -6.74 -14.28 14.93
N LEU A 41 -6.59 -14.14 13.61
CA LEU A 41 -6.76 -15.26 12.69
C LEU A 41 -5.71 -16.34 12.94
N ALA A 42 -4.45 -15.96 13.18
CA ALA A 42 -3.40 -16.91 13.53
C ALA A 42 -3.76 -17.74 14.78
N SER A 43 -4.27 -17.10 15.83
CA SER A 43 -4.61 -17.80 17.08
C SER A 43 -5.82 -18.74 16.96
N ILE A 44 -6.78 -18.41 16.08
CA ILE A 44 -7.96 -19.25 15.83
C ILE A 44 -7.63 -20.44 14.92
N PHE A 45 -6.91 -20.19 13.82
CA PHE A 45 -6.63 -21.23 12.82
C PHE A 45 -5.43 -22.13 13.19
N PHE A 46 -4.50 -21.62 14.00
CA PHE A 46 -3.27 -22.32 14.38
C PHE A 46 -3.04 -22.26 15.90
N PRO A 47 -3.92 -22.91 16.69
CA PRO A 47 -3.84 -22.85 18.15
C PRO A 47 -2.50 -23.43 18.64
N GLY A 48 -1.84 -22.70 19.55
CA GLY A 48 -0.58 -23.12 20.17
C GLY A 48 0.68 -22.89 19.33
N SER A 49 0.57 -22.20 18.18
CA SER A 49 1.72 -21.79 17.37
C SER A 49 2.02 -20.30 17.52
N ASP A 50 2.84 -19.96 18.53
CA ASP A 50 3.25 -18.58 18.79
C ASP A 50 4.01 -17.97 17.60
N SER A 51 4.76 -18.78 16.85
CA SER A 51 5.50 -18.35 15.66
C SER A 51 4.59 -17.72 14.60
N ILE A 52 3.43 -18.32 14.31
CA ILE A 52 2.50 -17.81 13.29
C ILE A 52 1.80 -16.55 13.79
N MET A 53 1.50 -16.48 15.09
CA MET A 53 0.91 -15.29 15.70
C MET A 53 1.85 -14.08 15.64
N VAL A 54 3.17 -14.29 15.76
CA VAL A 54 4.17 -13.22 15.65
C VAL A 54 4.50 -12.87 14.20
N TYR A 55 4.16 -13.72 13.22
CA TYR A 55 4.53 -13.54 11.82
C TYR A 55 4.08 -12.20 11.19
N PRO A 56 2.83 -11.71 11.37
CA PRO A 56 2.41 -10.39 10.88
C PRO A 56 3.27 -9.24 11.44
N LEU A 57 3.69 -9.34 12.71
CA LEU A 57 4.56 -8.35 13.34
C LEU A 57 5.97 -8.38 12.75
N LEU A 58 6.48 -9.58 12.45
CA LEU A 58 7.79 -9.75 11.82
C LEU A 58 7.82 -9.13 10.41
N ILE A 59 6.77 -9.33 9.61
CA ILE A 59 6.62 -8.67 8.30
C ILE A 59 6.67 -7.14 8.47
N GLY A 60 5.89 -6.59 9.40
CA GLY A 60 5.89 -5.15 9.68
C GLY A 60 7.27 -4.64 10.09
N ALA A 61 7.95 -5.30 11.02
CA ALA A 61 9.28 -4.92 11.50
C ALA A 61 10.32 -4.90 10.38
N VAL A 62 10.30 -5.90 9.52
CA VAL A 62 11.18 -6.02 8.37
C VAL A 62 10.93 -4.91 7.34
N CYS A 63 9.67 -4.64 7.01
CA CYS A 63 9.33 -3.61 6.03
C CYS A 63 9.61 -2.18 6.52
N ILE A 64 9.62 -1.95 7.85
CA ILE A 64 10.12 -0.69 8.43
C ILE A 64 11.60 -0.49 8.07
N LEU A 65 12.43 -1.52 8.23
CA LEU A 65 13.86 -1.44 7.86
C LEU A 65 14.03 -1.16 6.36
N SER A 66 13.24 -1.83 5.52
CA SER A 66 13.23 -1.59 4.08
C SER A 66 12.76 -0.19 3.71
N SER A 67 11.76 0.35 4.40
CA SER A 67 11.27 1.72 4.19
C SER A 67 12.36 2.73 4.53
N ILE A 68 13.05 2.57 5.67
CA ILE A 68 14.21 3.39 6.04
C ILE A 68 15.28 3.34 4.94
N LEU A 69 15.61 2.15 4.44
CA LEU A 69 16.56 2.00 3.34
C LEU A 69 16.11 2.74 2.08
N GLY A 70 14.83 2.64 1.70
CA GLY A 70 14.29 3.31 0.52
C GLY A 70 14.36 4.84 0.57
N THR A 71 14.21 5.45 1.74
CA THR A 71 14.32 6.92 1.89
C THR A 71 15.67 7.46 1.41
N PHE A 72 16.77 6.72 1.60
CA PHE A 72 18.10 7.12 1.12
C PHE A 72 18.23 7.16 -0.42
N PHE A 73 17.30 6.54 -1.14
CA PHE A 73 17.25 6.49 -2.59
C PHE A 73 16.29 7.52 -3.21
N VAL A 74 15.48 8.20 -2.40
CA VAL A 74 14.66 9.35 -2.82
C VAL A 74 15.56 10.56 -3.00
N LYS A 75 16.21 10.64 -4.17
CA LYS A 75 17.11 11.74 -4.53
C LYS A 75 16.71 12.32 -5.88
N LEU A 76 16.57 13.65 -5.92
CA LEU A 76 16.29 14.39 -7.15
C LEU A 76 17.45 14.22 -8.13
N GLY A 77 17.13 13.68 -9.31
CA GLY A 77 18.07 13.59 -10.43
C GLY A 77 18.21 14.90 -11.20
N LYS A 78 19.04 14.89 -12.25
CA LYS A 78 19.31 16.06 -13.12
C LYS A 78 18.04 16.66 -13.74
N ASN A 79 17.04 15.83 -14.01
CA ASN A 79 15.77 16.24 -14.63
C ASN A 79 14.76 16.86 -13.64
N LYS A 80 15.08 16.93 -12.34
CA LYS A 80 14.23 17.49 -11.26
C LYS A 80 12.79 16.93 -11.19
N ASN A 81 12.55 15.74 -11.75
CA ASN A 81 11.24 15.09 -11.68
C ASN A 81 11.08 14.46 -10.29
N ILE A 82 10.18 15.02 -9.48
CA ILE A 82 9.90 14.60 -8.10
C ILE A 82 9.28 13.21 -8.07
N MET A 83 8.33 12.91 -8.97
CA MET A 83 7.65 11.60 -8.99
C MET A 83 8.62 10.46 -9.28
N ASN A 84 9.55 10.64 -10.21
CA ASN A 84 10.55 9.60 -10.49
C ASN A 84 11.46 9.31 -9.27
N ALA A 85 11.73 10.32 -8.44
CA ALA A 85 12.51 10.13 -7.21
C ALA A 85 11.73 9.33 -6.16
N LEU A 86 10.44 9.64 -5.98
CA LEU A 86 9.54 8.88 -5.09
C LEU A 86 9.37 7.43 -5.56
N TYR A 87 9.15 7.21 -6.86
CA TYR A 87 9.06 5.87 -7.45
C TYR A 87 10.30 5.04 -7.18
N LYS A 88 11.49 5.65 -7.31
CA LYS A 88 12.74 4.96 -7.03
C LYS A 88 12.83 4.53 -5.57
N GLY A 89 12.43 5.38 -4.63
CA GLY A 89 12.35 5.04 -3.22
C GLY A 89 11.39 3.88 -2.97
N LEU A 90 10.17 3.96 -3.51
CA LEU A 90 9.14 2.93 -3.36
C LEU A 90 9.56 1.58 -3.94
N ILE A 91 10.17 1.56 -5.14
CA ILE A 91 10.68 0.32 -5.76
C ILE A 91 11.78 -0.31 -4.91
N VAL A 92 12.71 0.51 -4.38
CA VAL A 92 13.78 0.00 -3.51
C VAL A 92 13.20 -0.54 -2.20
N SER A 93 12.24 0.15 -1.58
CA SER A 93 11.54 -0.32 -0.39
C SER A 93 10.81 -1.63 -0.65
N ALA A 94 10.03 -1.73 -1.73
CA ALA A 94 9.28 -2.94 -2.08
C ALA A 94 10.20 -4.13 -2.38
N PHE A 95 11.26 -3.90 -3.16
CA PHE A 95 12.20 -4.97 -3.52
C PHE A 95 13.01 -5.46 -2.31
N SER A 96 13.53 -4.54 -1.49
CA SER A 96 14.23 -4.92 -0.26
C SER A 96 13.29 -5.59 0.75
N SER A 97 12.03 -5.16 0.84
CA SER A 97 11.02 -5.80 1.69
C SER A 97 10.77 -7.23 1.25
N GLY A 98 10.64 -7.49 -0.05
CA GLY A 98 10.47 -8.85 -0.57
C GLY A 98 11.64 -9.77 -0.19
N ILE A 99 12.88 -9.29 -0.30
CA ILE A 99 14.07 -10.06 0.09
C ILE A 99 14.07 -10.35 1.59
N LEU A 100 13.81 -9.34 2.42
CA LEU A 100 13.87 -9.52 3.86
C LEU A 100 12.68 -10.37 4.37
N ILE A 101 11.49 -10.25 3.79
CA ILE A 101 10.33 -11.12 4.08
C ILE A 101 10.66 -12.57 3.76
N TYR A 102 11.35 -12.84 2.65
CA TYR A 102 11.79 -14.19 2.30
C TYR A 102 12.64 -14.81 3.42
N TYR A 103 13.72 -14.12 3.83
CA TYR A 103 14.60 -14.63 4.90
C TYR A 103 13.90 -14.71 6.26
N ALA A 104 13.02 -13.75 6.56
CA ALA A 104 12.24 -13.75 7.80
C ALA A 104 11.27 -14.93 7.86
N THR A 105 10.63 -15.25 6.73
CA THR A 105 9.70 -16.39 6.63
C THR A 105 10.44 -17.72 6.75
N ASP A 106 11.59 -17.86 6.08
CA ASP A 106 12.42 -19.05 6.19
C ASP A 106 12.97 -19.27 7.60
N TYR A 107 13.40 -18.20 8.28
CA TYR A 107 13.90 -18.29 9.65
C TYR A 107 12.84 -18.68 10.68
N LEU A 108 11.62 -18.12 10.56
CA LEU A 108 10.57 -18.32 11.57
C LEU A 108 9.72 -19.56 11.35
N LEU A 109 9.33 -19.80 10.09
CA LEU A 109 8.41 -20.87 9.71
C LEU A 109 9.14 -21.99 8.98
N GLY A 110 10.12 -21.64 8.14
CA GLY A 110 10.73 -22.55 7.16
C GLY A 110 9.89 -22.60 5.88
N ILE A 111 10.52 -22.55 4.72
CA ILE A 111 9.78 -22.46 3.44
C ILE A 111 9.06 -23.77 3.10
N GLU A 112 9.69 -24.93 3.33
CA GLU A 112 9.15 -26.24 2.97
C GLU A 112 8.38 -26.92 4.12
N THR A 113 8.36 -26.30 5.30
CA THR A 113 7.66 -26.86 6.46
C THR A 113 6.16 -26.71 6.26
N MET A 114 5.43 -27.76 6.64
CA MET A 114 3.97 -27.71 6.72
C MET A 114 3.60 -27.13 8.07
N ILE A 115 2.72 -26.13 8.03
CA ILE A 115 2.31 -25.38 9.19
C ILE A 115 1.01 -26.02 9.74
N ALA A 116 1.12 -26.61 10.93
CA ALA A 116 0.06 -27.38 11.59
C ALA A 116 -0.44 -28.61 10.79
N GLU A 117 -1.57 -29.20 11.19
CA GLU A 117 -2.27 -30.26 10.43
C GLU A 117 -2.92 -29.73 9.12
N SER A 118 -2.74 -28.44 8.83
CA SER A 118 -3.22 -27.80 7.61
C SER A 118 -2.24 -28.03 6.46
N GLN A 119 -2.75 -28.13 5.22
CA GLN A 119 -1.93 -28.28 4.01
C GLN A 119 -1.26 -26.96 3.58
N ILE A 120 -0.99 -26.05 4.51
CA ILE A 120 -0.41 -24.72 4.23
C ILE A 120 1.07 -24.76 4.57
N SER A 121 1.91 -24.40 3.61
CA SER A 121 3.35 -24.31 3.78
C SER A 121 3.81 -22.86 4.04
N GLY A 122 4.99 -22.68 4.64
CA GLY A 122 5.63 -21.36 4.74
C GLY A 122 5.82 -20.69 3.38
N GLY A 123 6.05 -21.48 2.32
CA GLY A 123 6.08 -21.01 0.93
C GLY A 123 4.76 -20.40 0.46
N ASP A 124 3.61 -20.94 0.89
CA ASP A 124 2.29 -20.43 0.51
C ASP A 124 2.02 -19.05 1.17
N LEU A 125 2.44 -18.89 2.43
CA LEU A 125 2.36 -17.61 3.14
C LEU A 125 3.31 -16.56 2.56
N LEU A 126 4.47 -16.99 2.09
CA LEU A 126 5.40 -16.12 1.37
C LEU A 126 4.78 -15.62 0.05
N MET A 127 4.13 -16.51 -0.71
CA MET A 127 3.40 -16.13 -1.93
C MET A 127 2.26 -15.14 -1.63
N CYS A 128 1.54 -15.32 -0.52
CA CYS A 128 0.53 -14.37 -0.06
C CYS A 128 1.15 -13.00 0.28
N SER A 129 2.31 -12.98 0.94
CA SER A 129 3.03 -11.75 1.27
C SER A 129 3.46 -10.99 0.00
N PHE A 130 4.05 -11.69 -0.98
CA PHE A 130 4.42 -11.08 -2.26
C PHE A 130 3.22 -10.56 -3.03
N THR A 131 2.07 -11.22 -2.93
CA THR A 131 0.82 -10.73 -3.51
C THR A 131 0.47 -9.36 -2.94
N GLY A 132 0.62 -9.16 -1.63
CA GLY A 132 0.43 -7.86 -1.00
C GLY A 132 1.35 -6.76 -1.55
N LEU A 133 2.65 -7.05 -1.71
CA LEU A 133 3.60 -6.09 -2.31
C LEU A 133 3.23 -5.73 -3.75
N VAL A 134 2.85 -6.73 -4.56
CA VAL A 134 2.45 -6.53 -5.95
C VAL A 134 1.17 -5.71 -6.04
N VAL A 135 0.16 -6.02 -5.22
CA VAL A 135 -1.10 -5.27 -5.17
C VAL A 135 -0.84 -3.82 -4.81
N THR A 136 0.00 -3.53 -3.79
CA THR A 136 0.37 -2.16 -3.44
C THR A 136 1.05 -1.44 -4.61
N GLY A 137 2.03 -2.07 -5.26
CA GLY A 137 2.71 -1.48 -6.42
C GLY A 137 1.76 -1.18 -7.58
N LEU A 138 0.82 -2.09 -7.88
CA LEU A 138 -0.19 -1.90 -8.92
C LEU A 138 -1.16 -0.77 -8.59
N ILE A 139 -1.63 -0.69 -7.34
CA ILE A 139 -2.54 0.38 -6.90
C ILE A 139 -1.85 1.75 -7.01
N VAL A 140 -0.59 1.86 -6.58
CA VAL A 140 0.19 3.12 -6.70
C VAL A 140 0.32 3.52 -8.17
N TRP A 141 0.68 2.57 -9.04
CA TRP A 141 0.85 2.84 -10.46
C TRP A 141 -0.46 3.26 -11.15
N ILE A 142 -1.57 2.58 -10.85
CA ILE A 142 -2.89 2.92 -11.37
C ILE A 142 -3.30 4.32 -10.89
N THR A 143 -3.08 4.62 -9.61
CA THR A 143 -3.46 5.91 -9.02
C THR A 143 -2.75 7.05 -9.72
N GLU A 144 -1.43 6.96 -9.92
CA GLU A 144 -0.66 7.97 -10.66
C GLU A 144 -1.14 8.19 -12.10
N TYR A 145 -1.57 7.13 -12.79
CA TYR A 145 -2.12 7.29 -14.13
C TYR A 145 -3.39 8.15 -14.14
N TYR A 146 -4.24 8.02 -13.11
CA TYR A 146 -5.48 8.79 -13.00
C TYR A 146 -5.31 10.16 -12.36
N THR A 147 -4.28 10.38 -11.54
CA THR A 147 -4.05 11.65 -10.82
C THR A 147 -2.90 12.49 -11.39
N GLY A 148 -2.02 11.91 -12.21
CA GLY A 148 -0.87 12.59 -12.81
C GLY A 148 -1.27 13.54 -13.95
N THR A 149 -0.73 14.76 -13.93
CA THR A 149 -1.06 15.84 -14.89
C THR A 149 -0.66 15.55 -16.34
N ASN A 150 0.26 14.60 -16.55
CA ASN A 150 0.76 14.22 -17.87
C ASN A 150 -0.09 13.15 -18.56
N HIS A 151 -1.11 12.61 -17.88
CA HIS A 151 -1.93 11.50 -18.38
C HIS A 151 -3.28 11.96 -18.91
N ARG A 152 -3.89 11.12 -19.77
CA ARG A 152 -5.21 11.36 -20.39
C ARG A 152 -6.29 11.77 -19.39
N PRO A 153 -6.45 11.12 -18.22
CA PRO A 153 -7.56 11.42 -17.31
C PRO A 153 -7.55 12.88 -16.84
N VAL A 154 -6.43 13.36 -16.30
CA VAL A 154 -6.30 14.74 -15.81
C VAL A 154 -6.34 15.76 -16.95
N GLN A 155 -5.69 15.47 -18.09
CA GLN A 155 -5.72 16.36 -19.25
C GLN A 155 -7.14 16.52 -19.81
N SER A 156 -7.95 15.45 -19.79
CA SER A 156 -9.34 15.51 -20.23
C SER A 156 -10.19 16.41 -19.33
N VAL A 157 -10.02 16.32 -18.01
CA VAL A 157 -10.71 17.16 -17.02
C VAL A 157 -10.29 18.63 -17.22
N SER A 158 -8.99 18.89 -17.32
CA SER A 158 -8.46 20.24 -17.58
C SER A 158 -9.03 20.84 -18.88
N LYS A 159 -9.08 20.06 -19.96
CA LYS A 159 -9.64 20.52 -21.24
C LYS A 159 -11.14 20.82 -21.14
N SER A 160 -11.90 20.04 -20.37
CA SER A 160 -13.33 20.29 -20.11
C SER A 160 -13.60 21.58 -19.33
N SER A 161 -12.58 22.20 -18.73
CA SER A 161 -12.71 23.55 -18.14
C SER A 161 -12.90 24.65 -19.20
N THR A 162 -12.51 24.42 -20.46
CA THR A 162 -12.68 25.41 -21.56
C THR A 162 -14.14 25.63 -21.95
N THR A 163 -15.02 24.67 -21.65
CA THR A 163 -16.47 24.73 -21.94
C THR A 163 -17.31 25.10 -20.72
N GLY A 164 -16.69 25.37 -19.57
CA GLY A 164 -17.33 25.83 -18.34
C GLY A 164 -17.18 24.89 -17.14
N HIS A 165 -17.63 25.36 -15.97
CA HIS A 165 -17.48 24.62 -14.71
C HIS A 165 -18.30 23.33 -14.66
N ALA A 166 -19.50 23.32 -15.24
CA ALA A 166 -20.37 22.15 -15.24
C ALA A 166 -19.73 20.97 -15.98
N THR A 167 -19.12 21.21 -17.14
CA THR A 167 -18.43 20.16 -17.92
C THR A 167 -17.18 19.66 -17.21
N ASN A 168 -16.47 20.52 -16.48
CA ASN A 168 -15.34 20.11 -15.65
C ASN A 168 -15.78 19.14 -14.54
N ILE A 169 -16.86 19.46 -13.81
CA ILE A 169 -17.40 18.59 -12.75
C ILE A 169 -17.88 17.26 -13.31
N ILE A 170 -18.64 17.27 -14.41
CA ILE A 170 -19.14 16.05 -15.07
C ILE A 170 -17.97 15.17 -15.53
N GLN A 171 -16.95 15.76 -16.16
CA GLN A 171 -15.78 15.01 -16.60
C GLN A 171 -14.99 14.43 -15.42
N GLY A 172 -14.82 15.21 -14.35
CA GLY A 172 -14.15 14.74 -13.13
C GLY A 172 -14.85 13.55 -12.48
N LEU A 173 -16.19 13.62 -12.35
CA LEU A 173 -16.99 12.51 -11.82
C LEU A 173 -16.93 11.27 -12.72
N ALA A 174 -16.97 11.45 -14.05
CA ALA A 174 -16.82 10.34 -14.98
C ALA A 174 -15.47 9.63 -14.84
N ILE A 175 -14.38 10.40 -14.73
CA ILE A 175 -13.03 9.85 -14.51
C ILE A 175 -12.93 9.17 -13.14
N SER A 176 -13.54 9.73 -12.09
CA SER A 176 -13.59 9.11 -10.76
C SER A 176 -14.29 7.75 -10.77
N MET A 177 -15.40 7.62 -11.51
CA MET A 177 -16.08 6.32 -11.67
C MET A 177 -15.20 5.33 -12.46
N GLU A 178 -14.55 5.79 -13.55
CA GLU A 178 -13.62 4.99 -14.35
C GLU A 178 -12.43 4.47 -13.52
N SER A 179 -11.85 5.32 -12.66
CA SER A 179 -10.63 5.01 -11.92
C SER A 179 -10.80 3.91 -10.86
N THR A 180 -12.03 3.59 -10.45
CA THR A 180 -12.30 2.52 -9.46
C THR A 180 -12.22 1.12 -10.03
N VAL A 181 -12.39 0.94 -11.35
CA VAL A 181 -12.50 -0.39 -11.98
C VAL A 181 -11.19 -1.16 -11.86
N LEU A 182 -10.07 -0.56 -12.21
CA LEU A 182 -8.77 -1.24 -12.20
C LEU A 182 -8.30 -1.61 -10.77
N PRO A 183 -8.36 -0.71 -9.77
CA PRO A 183 -8.03 -1.07 -8.38
C PRO A 183 -8.89 -2.22 -7.85
N VAL A 184 -10.20 -2.22 -8.13
CA VAL A 184 -11.09 -3.31 -7.70
C VAL A 184 -10.68 -4.64 -8.33
N LEU A 185 -10.38 -4.67 -9.63
CA LEU A 185 -9.91 -5.89 -10.30
C LEU A 185 -8.60 -6.40 -9.71
N VAL A 186 -7.65 -5.51 -9.40
CA VAL A 186 -6.38 -5.87 -8.78
C VAL A 186 -6.60 -6.46 -7.38
N ILE A 187 -7.46 -5.84 -6.57
CA ILE A 187 -7.80 -6.34 -5.22
C ILE A 187 -8.49 -7.70 -5.31
N CYS A 188 -9.48 -7.87 -6.21
CA CYS A 188 -10.15 -9.15 -6.40
C CYS A 188 -9.18 -10.25 -6.83
N ALA A 189 -8.27 -9.97 -7.76
CA ALA A 189 -7.25 -10.92 -8.19
C ALA A 189 -6.31 -11.28 -7.03
N GLY A 190 -5.88 -10.29 -6.24
CA GLY A 190 -5.06 -10.49 -5.05
C GLY A 190 -5.75 -11.35 -3.99
N ILE A 191 -7.04 -11.11 -3.72
CA ILE A 191 -7.85 -11.91 -2.79
C ILE A 191 -7.96 -13.35 -3.27
N VAL A 192 -8.31 -13.58 -4.54
CA VAL A 192 -8.45 -14.94 -5.08
C VAL A 192 -7.12 -15.69 -5.01
N PHE A 193 -6.02 -15.05 -5.36
CA PHE A 193 -4.69 -15.65 -5.30
C PHE A 193 -4.26 -15.97 -3.86
N ALA A 194 -4.40 -15.02 -2.94
CA ALA A 194 -4.04 -15.24 -1.53
C ALA A 194 -4.91 -16.32 -0.87
N TYR A 195 -6.21 -16.34 -1.20
CA TYR A 195 -7.14 -17.36 -0.70
C TYR A 195 -6.80 -18.75 -1.23
N ALA A 196 -6.42 -18.87 -2.51
CA ALA A 196 -6.04 -20.15 -3.10
C ALA A 196 -4.79 -20.77 -2.46
N ASN A 197 -3.86 -19.94 -1.96
CA ASN A 197 -2.62 -20.40 -1.35
C ASN A 197 -2.78 -20.72 0.16
N ALA A 198 -3.41 -19.84 0.94
CA ALA A 198 -3.49 -20.01 2.40
C ALA A 198 -4.84 -19.59 3.01
N GLY A 199 -5.92 -19.63 2.23
CA GLY A 199 -7.27 -19.35 2.69
C GLY A 199 -7.44 -17.94 3.28
N LEU A 200 -8.28 -17.83 4.31
CA LEU A 200 -8.54 -16.56 5.00
C LEU A 200 -7.28 -15.96 5.64
N PHE A 201 -6.40 -16.81 6.17
CA PHE A 201 -5.15 -16.35 6.76
C PHE A 201 -4.20 -15.78 5.69
N GLY A 202 -4.14 -16.41 4.52
CA GLY A 202 -3.42 -15.88 3.35
C GLY A 202 -3.87 -14.47 2.96
N ILE A 203 -5.18 -14.21 2.93
CA ILE A 203 -5.72 -12.86 2.67
C ILE A 203 -5.22 -11.87 3.74
N SER A 204 -5.23 -12.25 5.02
CA SER A 204 -4.78 -11.35 6.10
C SER A 204 -3.28 -11.04 6.03
N ILE A 205 -2.46 -12.01 5.59
CA ILE A 205 -1.03 -11.81 5.36
C ILE A 205 -0.77 -10.91 4.15
N ALA A 206 -1.52 -11.10 3.07
CA ALA A 206 -1.47 -10.20 1.92
C ALA A 206 -1.84 -8.75 2.32
N ALA A 207 -2.92 -8.58 3.09
CA ALA A 207 -3.35 -7.28 3.60
C ALA A 207 -2.31 -6.63 4.54
N THR A 208 -1.72 -7.42 5.45
CA THR A 208 -0.62 -6.96 6.32
C THR A 208 0.55 -6.47 5.48
N THR A 209 0.92 -7.22 4.45
CA THR A 209 2.06 -6.87 3.60
C THR A 209 1.76 -5.64 2.73
N MET A 210 0.51 -5.45 2.29
CA MET A 210 0.11 -4.25 1.56
C MET A 210 0.40 -2.96 2.37
N LEU A 211 0.12 -3.01 3.67
CA LEU A 211 0.31 -1.90 4.61
C LEU A 211 1.74 -1.84 5.17
N ALA A 212 2.54 -2.89 5.03
CA ALA A 212 3.89 -2.93 5.59
C ALA A 212 4.83 -1.90 4.95
N LEU A 213 4.51 -1.43 3.73
CA LEU A 213 5.22 -0.33 3.05
C LEU A 213 4.72 1.07 3.45
N ALA A 214 3.78 1.19 4.40
CA ALA A 214 3.19 2.47 4.82
C ALA A 214 4.26 3.48 5.25
N GLY A 215 5.35 3.05 5.88
CA GLY A 215 6.45 3.94 6.27
C GLY A 215 7.07 4.72 5.09
N MET A 216 7.19 4.11 3.91
CA MET A 216 7.66 4.79 2.70
C MET A 216 6.56 5.63 2.04
N VAL A 217 5.29 5.23 2.17
CA VAL A 217 4.16 5.95 1.56
C VAL A 217 3.83 7.23 2.34
N VAL A 218 4.00 7.21 3.67
CA VAL A 218 3.78 8.37 4.55
C VAL A 218 4.94 9.37 4.51
N ALA A 219 6.15 8.90 4.25
CA ALA A 219 7.38 9.72 4.23
C ALA A 219 7.51 10.58 2.97
#